data_AF-A0A3D4TEL8-F1
#
_entry.id   AF-A0A3D4TEL8-F1
#
_cell.length_a   1.000
_cell.length_b   1.000
_cell.length_c   1.000
_cell.angle_alpha   90.00
_cell.angle_beta   90.00
_cell.angle_gamma   90.00
#
_symmetry.space_group_name_H-M   'P 1'
#
loop_
_entity.id
_entity.type
_entity.pdbx_description
1 polymer ?
#
loop_
_entity_poly.entity_id
_entity_poly.type
_entity_poly.pdbx_seq_one_letter_code
_entity_poly.pdbx_strand_id
1 'polypeptide(L)'
;AESCTGGYIAHLLTSVAGSSDYYMGSVVSYAYDLKEQLLGVDHEEMAQHGAVSEKVVTQMVKGALANMKTDYAVAVSGIMGPGGGLPDKPVGTVWMAVASKEKVMAKKMHFRFDRKRNIELTATQALLFLRELIVDKT
;
A
#
# COMPACT_ATOMS: atom_id res chain seq x y z
N ALA A 1 -3.43 -3.84 -2.29
CA ALA A 1 -2.65 -4.56 -1.26
C ALA A 1 -2.47 -3.66 -0.05
N GLU A 2 -2.78 -4.17 1.14
CA GLU A 2 -2.65 -3.41 2.39
C GLU A 2 -1.73 -4.16 3.35
N SER A 3 -0.93 -3.42 4.10
CA SER A 3 -0.24 -3.95 5.28
C SER A 3 -0.65 -3.09 6.47
N CYS A 4 -0.01 -1.94 6.65
CA CYS A 4 -0.16 -1.10 7.84
C CYS A 4 -1.56 -0.52 8.08
N THR A 5 -2.40 -0.45 7.05
CA THR A 5 -3.78 0.06 7.12
C THR A 5 -4.82 -1.01 7.49
N GLY A 6 -4.45 -2.29 7.47
CA GLY A 6 -5.30 -3.37 7.99
C GLY A 6 -6.66 -3.55 7.30
N GLY A 7 -6.81 -3.13 6.04
CA GLY A 7 -8.09 -3.20 5.32
C GLY A 7 -8.87 -1.88 5.32
N TYR A 8 -8.33 -0.81 5.92
CA TYR A 8 -9.00 0.48 5.95
C TYR A 8 -9.17 1.12 4.56
N ILE A 9 -8.25 0.88 3.61
CA ILE A 9 -8.45 1.35 2.22
C ILE A 9 -9.63 0.61 1.57
N ALA A 10 -9.68 -0.72 1.73
CA ALA A 10 -10.82 -1.52 1.28
C ALA A 10 -12.14 -1.05 1.90
N HIS A 11 -12.15 -0.74 3.19
CA HIS A 11 -13.31 -0.20 3.89
C HIS A 11 -13.77 1.14 3.28
N LEU A 12 -12.86 2.08 3.01
CA LEU A 12 -13.21 3.35 2.39
C LEU A 12 -13.81 3.15 0.99
N LEU A 13 -13.23 2.26 0.18
CA LEU A 13 -13.74 1.99 -1.18
C LEU A 13 -15.12 1.33 -1.15
N THR A 14 -15.35 0.38 -0.24
CA THR A 14 -16.61 -0.35 -0.09
C THR A 14 -17.69 0.41 0.67
N SER A 15 -17.32 1.51 1.34
CA SER A 15 -18.28 2.42 1.99
C SER A 15 -19.10 3.25 0.98
N VAL A 16 -18.68 3.29 -0.28
CA VAL A 16 -19.35 4.00 -1.36
C VAL A 16 -20.33 3.07 -2.06
N ALA A 17 -21.61 3.45 -2.13
CA ALA A 17 -22.62 2.68 -2.85
C ALA A 17 -22.24 2.49 -4.33
N GLY A 18 -22.39 1.26 -4.84
CA GLY A 18 -21.95 0.88 -6.19
C GLY A 18 -20.46 0.48 -6.28
N SER A 19 -19.75 0.33 -5.17
CA SER A 19 -18.33 -0.06 -5.18
C SER A 19 -18.04 -1.37 -5.90
N SER A 20 -19.03 -2.27 -6.01
CA SER A 20 -18.93 -3.52 -6.79
C SER A 20 -18.55 -3.29 -8.26
N ASP A 21 -18.86 -2.11 -8.80
CA ASP A 21 -18.67 -1.82 -10.23
C ASP A 21 -17.21 -1.54 -10.58
N TYR A 22 -16.39 -1.16 -9.59
CA TYR A 22 -14.98 -0.77 -9.81
C TYR A 22 -13.98 -1.42 -8.85
N TYR A 23 -14.45 -1.98 -7.72
CA TYR A 23 -13.57 -2.55 -6.71
C TYR A 23 -13.62 -4.07 -6.70
N MET A 24 -12.57 -4.70 -7.23
CA MET A 24 -12.44 -6.16 -7.27
C MET A 24 -12.15 -6.77 -5.89
N GLY A 25 -11.36 -6.10 -5.05
CA GLY A 25 -10.98 -6.62 -3.74
C GLY A 25 -9.61 -6.15 -3.25
N SER A 26 -9.14 -6.76 -2.16
CA SER A 26 -7.82 -6.49 -1.58
C SER A 26 -7.19 -7.74 -0.98
N VAL A 27 -5.89 -7.65 -0.76
CA VAL A 27 -5.11 -8.56 0.08
C VAL A 27 -4.56 -7.74 1.22
N VAL A 28 -4.81 -8.16 2.46
CA VAL A 28 -4.16 -7.62 3.65
C VAL A 28 -2.98 -8.52 4.01
N SER A 29 -1.80 -8.19 3.48
CA SER A 29 -0.56 -8.96 3.63
C SER A 29 0.31 -8.36 4.75
N TYR A 30 -0.13 -8.49 6.01
CA TYR A 30 0.56 -7.88 7.15
C TYR A 30 1.92 -8.54 7.45
N ALA A 31 1.97 -9.88 7.41
CA ALA A 31 3.19 -10.66 7.59
C ALA A 31 4.11 -10.59 6.36
N TYR A 32 5.40 -10.91 6.54
CA TYR A 32 6.38 -11.00 5.46
C TYR A 32 6.00 -12.14 4.50
N ASP A 33 5.76 -13.34 5.02
CA ASP A 33 5.40 -14.53 4.23
C ASP A 33 4.15 -14.29 3.37
N LEU A 34 3.16 -13.53 3.88
CA LEU A 34 1.97 -13.20 3.10
C LEU A 34 2.26 -12.22 1.95
N LYS A 35 3.28 -11.36 2.05
CA LYS A 35 3.71 -10.51 0.94
C LYS A 35 4.35 -11.36 -0.15
N GLU A 36 5.16 -12.33 0.23
CA GLU A 36 5.78 -13.27 -0.71
C GLU A 36 4.72 -14.16 -1.38
N GLN A 37 3.93 -14.89 -0.60
CA GLN A 37 2.97 -15.87 -1.10
C GLN A 37 1.84 -15.26 -1.93
N LEU A 38 1.28 -14.13 -1.49
CA LEU A 38 0.09 -13.56 -2.12
C LEU A 38 0.37 -12.45 -3.12
N LEU A 39 1.56 -11.84 -3.08
CA LEU A 39 1.91 -10.69 -3.92
C LEU A 39 3.25 -10.88 -4.66
N GLY A 40 3.92 -12.02 -4.50
CA GLY A 40 5.18 -12.31 -5.18
C GLY A 40 6.31 -11.35 -4.80
N VAL A 41 6.28 -10.80 -3.58
CA VAL A 41 7.36 -9.95 -3.08
C VAL A 41 8.58 -10.83 -2.80
N ASP A 42 9.71 -10.43 -3.36
CA ASP A 42 10.99 -11.10 -3.22
C ASP A 42 11.46 -11.13 -1.76
N HIS A 43 11.83 -12.32 -1.30
CA HIS A 43 12.26 -12.56 0.06
C HIS A 43 13.55 -11.82 0.40
N GLU A 44 14.54 -11.83 -0.50
CA GLU A 44 15.85 -11.21 -0.28
C GLU A 44 15.71 -9.68 -0.19
N GLU A 45 14.85 -9.09 -1.02
CA GLU A 45 14.55 -7.65 -0.99
C GLU A 45 13.89 -7.24 0.34
N MET A 46 12.97 -8.07 0.88
CA MET A 46 12.39 -7.85 2.20
C MET A 46 13.43 -8.01 3.33
N ALA A 47 14.36 -8.96 3.21
CA ALA A 47 15.42 -9.16 4.20
C ALA A 47 16.42 -8.00 4.21
N GLN A 48 16.81 -7.49 3.04
CA GLN A 48 17.80 -6.42 2.89
C GLN A 48 17.24 -5.03 3.25
N HIS A 49 16.03 -4.70 2.77
CA HIS A 49 15.50 -3.34 2.89
C HIS A 49 14.40 -3.20 3.95
N GLY A 50 13.85 -4.32 4.42
CA GLY A 50 12.67 -4.39 5.27
C GLY A 50 11.37 -4.14 4.49
N ALA A 51 10.26 -4.53 5.10
CA ALA A 51 8.93 -4.42 4.48
C ALA A 51 8.49 -2.97 4.20
N VAL A 52 9.11 -1.97 4.84
CA VAL A 52 8.80 -0.54 4.68
C VAL A 52 9.88 0.11 3.82
N SER A 53 9.80 -0.16 2.52
CA SER A 53 10.73 0.31 1.49
C SER A 53 10.03 0.50 0.14
N GLU A 54 10.65 1.29 -0.73
CA GLU A 54 10.15 1.52 -2.10
C GLU A 54 10.04 0.23 -2.90
N LYS A 55 11.09 -0.60 -2.85
CA LYS A 55 11.16 -1.86 -3.59
C LYS A 55 10.03 -2.81 -3.20
N VAL A 56 9.81 -3.00 -1.90
CA VAL A 56 8.75 -3.89 -1.40
C VAL A 56 7.37 -3.38 -1.81
N VAL A 57 7.06 -2.09 -1.62
CA VAL A 57 5.73 -1.59 -1.98
C VAL A 57 5.49 -1.62 -3.50
N THR A 58 6.54 -1.44 -4.30
CA THR A 58 6.49 -1.56 -5.76
C THR A 58 6.19 -2.99 -6.21
N GLN A 59 6.80 -3.98 -5.58
CA GLN A 59 6.48 -5.39 -5.84
C GLN A 59 5.08 -5.74 -5.36
N MET A 60 4.67 -5.27 -4.17
CA MET A 60 3.32 -5.46 -3.66
C MET A 60 2.25 -4.95 -4.62
N VAL A 61 2.44 -3.75 -5.21
CA VAL A 61 1.45 -3.18 -6.13
C VAL A 61 1.40 -3.92 -7.46
N LYS A 62 2.56 -4.36 -7.98
CA LYS A 62 2.64 -5.18 -9.21
C LYS A 62 1.97 -6.54 -9.01
N GLY A 63 2.24 -7.21 -7.89
CA GLY A 63 1.60 -8.48 -7.52
C GLY A 63 0.08 -8.34 -7.38
N ALA A 64 -0.38 -7.27 -6.72
CA ALA A 64 -1.82 -7.00 -6.59
C ALA A 64 -2.49 -6.80 -7.96
N LEU A 65 -1.86 -6.01 -8.85
CA LEU A 65 -2.36 -5.75 -10.20
C LEU A 65 -2.47 -7.05 -11.01
N ALA A 66 -1.42 -7.87 -10.99
CA ALA A 66 -1.37 -9.14 -11.72
C ALA A 66 -2.37 -10.18 -11.19
N ASN A 67 -2.41 -10.38 -9.86
CA ASN A 67 -3.20 -11.44 -9.25
C ASN A 67 -4.71 -11.14 -9.30
N MET A 68 -5.11 -9.87 -9.19
CA MET A 68 -6.52 -9.47 -9.25
C MET A 68 -7.01 -9.13 -10.66
N LYS A 69 -6.10 -9.10 -11.66
CA LYS A 69 -6.41 -8.76 -13.06
C LYS A 69 -7.18 -7.44 -13.20
N THR A 70 -6.78 -6.42 -12.44
CA THR A 70 -7.40 -5.10 -12.41
C THR A 70 -6.65 -4.12 -13.31
N ASP A 71 -7.28 -2.99 -13.64
CA ASP A 71 -6.62 -1.92 -14.41
C ASP A 71 -5.71 -1.04 -13.54
N TYR A 72 -6.02 -0.95 -12.24
CA TYR A 72 -5.30 -0.16 -11.28
C TYR A 72 -5.14 -0.90 -9.95
N ALA A 73 -4.01 -0.65 -9.27
CA ALA A 73 -3.75 -1.17 -7.94
C ALA A 73 -3.08 -0.12 -7.05
N VAL A 74 -3.27 -0.28 -5.74
CA VAL A 74 -2.60 0.50 -4.69
C VAL A 74 -1.96 -0.45 -3.69
N ALA A 75 -0.77 -0.10 -3.19
CA ALA A 75 -0.08 -0.81 -2.13
C ALA A 75 0.44 0.14 -1.06
N VAL A 76 0.34 -0.24 0.21
CA VAL A 76 0.87 0.53 1.34
C VAL A 76 1.60 -0.36 2.35
N SER A 77 2.75 0.10 2.83
CA SER A 77 3.52 -0.53 3.89
C SER A 77 4.18 0.53 4.77
N GLY A 78 4.06 0.43 6.09
CA GLY A 78 4.45 1.50 6.99
C GLY A 78 4.43 1.13 8.47
N ILE A 79 4.95 2.03 9.29
CA ILE A 79 5.12 1.84 10.75
C ILE A 79 4.12 2.73 11.46
N MET A 80 2.98 2.20 11.90
CA MET A 80 1.91 3.02 12.49
C MET A 80 2.16 3.43 13.94
N GLY A 81 3.14 2.84 14.63
CA GLY A 81 3.45 3.13 16.03
C GLY A 81 2.56 2.38 17.03
N PRO A 82 2.72 2.58 18.34
CA PRO A 82 3.66 3.51 18.96
C PRO A 82 5.13 3.04 18.92
N GLY A 83 5.39 1.77 18.61
CA GLY A 83 6.74 1.21 18.47
C GLY A 83 7.09 0.78 17.04
N GLY A 84 8.21 0.08 16.88
CA GLY A 84 8.65 -0.50 15.61
C GLY A 84 9.39 0.46 14.68
N GLY A 85 9.64 1.70 15.12
CA GLY A 85 10.50 2.63 14.40
C GLY A 85 11.98 2.27 14.52
N LEU A 86 12.74 2.62 13.50
CA LEU A 86 14.21 2.59 13.46
C LEU A 86 14.75 4.03 13.36
N PRO A 87 16.03 4.28 13.68
CA PRO A 87 16.63 5.62 13.55
C PRO A 87 16.45 6.25 12.15
N ASP A 88 16.52 5.44 11.09
CA ASP A 88 16.38 5.84 9.69
C ASP A 88 14.92 5.74 9.15
N LYS A 89 14.07 4.97 9.85
CA LYS A 89 12.66 4.73 9.53
C LYS A 89 11.82 4.88 10.79
N PRO A 90 11.61 6.11 11.29
CA PRO A 90 10.86 6.33 12.53
C PRO A 90 9.39 5.95 12.39
N VAL A 91 8.70 5.85 13.53
CA VAL A 91 7.24 5.73 13.57
C VAL A 91 6.58 6.80 12.70
N GLY A 92 5.55 6.37 11.97
CA GLY A 92 4.82 7.13 10.97
C GLY A 92 5.46 7.13 9.58
N THR A 93 6.58 6.43 9.37
CA THR A 93 7.15 6.22 8.03
C THR A 93 6.26 5.29 7.23
N VAL A 94 5.91 5.69 6.01
CA VAL A 94 5.07 4.93 5.09
C VAL A 94 5.64 4.99 3.70
N TRP A 95 5.63 3.85 3.02
CA TRP A 95 5.78 3.76 1.59
C TRP A 95 4.44 3.38 0.96
N MET A 96 4.09 4.06 -0.13
CA MET A 96 2.92 3.76 -0.93
C MET A 96 3.30 3.68 -2.40
N ALA A 97 2.65 2.76 -3.13
CA ALA A 97 2.77 2.68 -4.58
C ALA A 97 1.40 2.53 -5.21
N VAL A 98 1.27 3.08 -6.41
CA VAL A 98 0.11 2.94 -7.28
C VAL A 98 0.57 2.46 -8.64
N ALA A 99 -0.23 1.63 -9.28
CA ALA A 99 0.10 1.06 -10.57
C ALA A 99 -1.11 1.02 -11.49
N SER A 100 -0.82 1.16 -12.78
CA SER A 100 -1.66 0.69 -13.87
C SER A 100 -0.87 -0.35 -14.68
N LYS A 101 -1.47 -0.87 -15.75
CA LYS A 101 -0.79 -1.77 -16.72
C LYS A 101 0.48 -1.18 -17.36
N GLU A 102 0.65 0.15 -17.33
CA GLU A 102 1.73 0.84 -18.05
C GLU A 102 2.71 1.58 -17.14
N LYS A 103 2.24 2.03 -15.97
CA LYS A 103 2.99 2.94 -15.11
C LYS A 103 2.90 2.49 -13.66
N VAL A 104 4.01 2.56 -12.96
CA VAL A 104 4.09 2.37 -11.51
C VAL A 104 4.72 3.62 -10.91
N MET A 105 4.11 4.15 -9.85
CA MET A 105 4.61 5.29 -9.09
C MET A 105 4.72 4.89 -7.62
N ALA A 106 5.79 5.31 -6.95
CA ALA A 106 5.98 5.09 -5.53
C ALA A 106 6.40 6.38 -4.83
N LYS A 107 6.00 6.55 -3.57
CA LYS A 107 6.45 7.68 -2.73
C LYS A 107 6.53 7.31 -1.26
N LYS A 108 7.47 7.96 -0.58
CA LYS A 108 7.63 7.91 0.88
C LYS A 108 6.87 9.06 1.52
N MET A 109 6.21 8.79 2.64
CA MET A 109 5.61 9.81 3.50
C MET A 109 6.05 9.59 4.95
N HIS A 110 6.03 10.67 5.73
CA HIS A 110 6.26 10.61 7.17
C HIS A 110 5.16 11.37 7.91
N PHE A 111 4.41 10.64 8.73
CA PHE A 111 3.40 11.18 9.63
C PHE A 111 3.91 11.20 11.06
N ARG A 112 3.40 12.11 11.89
CA ARG A 112 3.85 12.27 13.30
C ARG A 112 2.66 12.26 14.25
N PHE A 113 1.72 11.35 14.02
CA PHE A 113 0.51 11.19 14.82
C PHE A 113 0.46 9.81 15.48
N ASP A 114 -0.62 9.57 16.24
CA ASP A 114 -0.91 8.26 16.79
C ASP A 114 -1.21 7.21 15.70
N ARG A 115 -1.30 5.95 16.12
CA ARG A 115 -1.56 4.81 15.23
C ARG A 115 -2.83 5.02 14.40
N LYS A 116 -3.93 5.45 15.01
CA LYS A 116 -5.22 5.58 14.34
C LYS A 116 -5.12 6.62 13.23
N ARG A 117 -4.58 7.80 13.55
CA ARG A 117 -4.45 8.90 12.61
C ARG A 117 -3.45 8.58 11.49
N ASN A 118 -2.37 7.86 11.79
CA ASN A 118 -1.43 7.40 10.77
C ASN A 118 -2.09 6.44 9.78
N ILE A 119 -2.97 5.54 10.24
CA ILE A 119 -3.73 4.63 9.37
C ILE A 119 -4.68 5.43 8.47
N GLU A 120 -5.47 6.34 9.05
CA GLU A 120 -6.45 7.17 8.33
C GLU A 120 -5.79 8.02 7.24
N LEU A 121 -4.68 8.69 7.58
CA LEU A 121 -3.93 9.52 6.65
C LEU A 121 -3.24 8.68 5.57
N THR A 122 -2.69 7.53 5.93
CA THR A 122 -2.09 6.61 4.95
C THR A 122 -3.12 6.19 3.89
N ALA A 123 -4.30 5.76 4.33
CA ALA A 123 -5.35 5.33 3.41
C ALA A 123 -5.83 6.46 2.50
N THR A 124 -6.08 7.64 3.07
CA THR A 124 -6.51 8.82 2.31
C THR A 124 -5.46 9.24 1.28
N GLN A 125 -4.19 9.31 1.68
CA GLN A 125 -3.09 9.70 0.80
C GLN A 125 -2.84 8.68 -0.30
N ALA A 126 -3.02 7.38 -0.01
CA ALA A 126 -2.91 6.32 -1.01
C ALA A 126 -4.00 6.43 -2.09
N LEU A 127 -5.25 6.75 -1.71
CA LEU A 127 -6.34 6.99 -2.66
C LEU A 127 -6.14 8.27 -3.48
N LEU A 128 -5.65 9.35 -2.86
CA LEU A 128 -5.29 10.57 -3.59
C LEU A 128 -4.16 10.32 -4.58
N PHE A 129 -3.17 9.51 -4.21
CA PHE A 129 -2.08 9.14 -5.10
C PHE A 129 -2.56 8.28 -6.27
N LEU A 130 -3.53 7.39 -6.03
CA LEU A 130 -4.14 6.61 -7.10
C LEU A 130 -4.92 7.52 -8.06
N ARG A 131 -5.65 8.49 -7.53
CA ARG A 131 -6.35 9.50 -8.34
C ARG A 131 -5.38 10.27 -9.23
N GLU A 132 -4.23 10.68 -8.70
CA GLU A 132 -3.16 11.35 -9.48
C GLU A 132 -2.74 10.51 -10.69
N LEU A 133 -2.43 9.22 -10.47
CA LEU A 133 -2.09 8.30 -11.56
C LEU A 133 -3.19 8.17 -12.62
N ILE A 134 -4.46 8.16 -12.21
CA ILE A 134 -5.61 8.03 -13.12
C ILE A 134 -5.80 9.32 -13.94
N VAL A 135 -5.74 10.48 -13.29
CA VAL A 135 -5.97 11.77 -13.94
C VAL A 135 -4.80 12.17 -14.85
N ASP A 136 -3.56 11.82 -14.51
CA ASP A 136 -2.39 12.04 -15.36
C ASP A 136 -2.47 11.33 -16.73
N LYS A 137 -3.35 10.32 -16.86
CA LYS A 137 -3.60 9.59 -18.12
C LYS A 137 -4.73 10.18 -18.96
N THR A 138 -5.41 11.22 -18.46
CA THR A 138 -6.50 11.94 -19.15
C THR A 138 -5.98 13.25 -19.72
#